data_AF-A0A7Y2ZCZ2-F1
#
_entry.id   AF-A0A7Y2ZCZ2-F1
#
_cell.length_a   1.000
_cell.length_b   1.000
_cell.length_c   1.000
_cell.angle_alpha   90.00
_cell.angle_beta   90.00
_cell.angle_gamma   90.00
#
_symmetry.space_group_name_H-M   'P 1'
#
loop_
_entity.id
_entity.type
_entity.pdbx_description
1 polymer ?
#
loop_
_entity_poly.entity_id
_entity_poly.type
_entity_poly.pdbx_seq_one_letter_code
_entity_poly.pdbx_strand_id
1 'polypeptide(L)'
;SGRGLETLRYGPMKPVGLENPRTGELPHAVVQLRKENRQGTLYNMVGFQTKLTQGEQQRIFRQLPGLGKAAFARFGSIHRNTFICAPELLLPTLQTRKNPQLLVAGQLSGVEGYVESTAMGLLAGINAARLQQKRKPLRPPPQTALGALITHLTESDPRHFQPSNVNFGLFPAWEQKVAKLLRGQIRAERSREAMREWVAGNRI
;
A
#
# COMPACT_ATOMS: atom_id res chain seq x y z
N SER A 1 -21.76 -12.48 -5.47
CA SER A 1 -22.12 -12.94 -4.10
C SER A 1 -21.61 -11.92 -3.09
N GLY A 2 -22.50 -11.05 -2.62
CA GLY A 2 -22.12 -9.97 -1.70
C GLY A 2 -21.83 -10.54 -0.31
N ARG A 3 -20.61 -10.33 0.18
CA ARG A 3 -20.31 -10.39 1.62
C ARG A 3 -21.39 -9.50 2.28
N GLY A 4 -22.11 -9.99 3.30
CA GLY A 4 -23.48 -9.57 3.70
C GLY A 4 -23.80 -8.07 3.79
N LEU A 5 -25.09 -7.75 4.01
CA LEU A 5 -25.68 -6.38 3.95
C LEU A 5 -24.82 -5.29 4.61
N GLU A 6 -24.21 -5.61 5.75
CA GLU A 6 -23.42 -4.70 6.58
C GLU A 6 -21.97 -4.47 6.11
N THR A 7 -21.49 -5.18 5.08
CA THR A 7 -20.07 -5.18 4.68
C THR A 7 -19.57 -3.78 4.34
N LEU A 8 -20.38 -2.98 3.65
CA LEU A 8 -20.00 -1.62 3.29
C LEU A 8 -19.88 -0.71 4.52
N ARG A 9 -20.70 -0.94 5.56
CA ARG A 9 -20.66 -0.18 6.82
C ARG A 9 -19.39 -0.45 7.62
N TYR A 10 -18.81 -1.65 7.52
CA TYR A 10 -17.52 -1.94 8.16
C TYR A 10 -16.31 -1.51 7.34
N GLY A 11 -16.50 -1.20 6.04
CA GLY A 11 -15.46 -0.76 5.12
C GLY A 11 -15.59 0.72 4.74
N PRO A 12 -15.86 1.04 3.46
CA PRO A 12 -15.80 2.41 2.96
C PRO A 12 -16.87 3.34 3.54
N MET A 13 -17.93 2.80 4.14
CA MET A 13 -19.02 3.58 4.71
C MET A 13 -19.03 3.66 6.25
N LYS A 14 -17.89 3.34 6.88
CA LYS A 14 -17.75 3.31 8.34
C LYS A 14 -17.86 4.72 8.94
N PRO A 15 -18.75 4.96 9.93
CA PRO A 15 -18.98 6.28 10.51
C PRO A 15 -18.06 6.62 11.69
N VAL A 16 -17.07 5.79 12.03
CA VAL A 16 -16.28 5.94 13.28
C VAL A 16 -15.58 7.29 13.36
N GLY A 17 -15.85 8.03 14.44
CA GLY A 17 -15.30 9.36 14.70
C GLY A 17 -15.97 10.49 13.92
N LEU A 18 -17.11 10.22 13.26
CA LEU A 18 -17.85 11.17 12.43
C LEU A 18 -19.27 11.37 12.96
N GLU A 19 -19.38 11.92 14.17
CA GLU A 19 -20.66 12.34 14.74
C GLU A 19 -21.33 13.40 13.86
N ASN A 20 -22.64 13.29 13.66
CA ASN A 20 -23.38 14.28 12.89
C ASN A 20 -23.48 15.58 13.71
N PRO A 21 -22.93 16.71 13.24
CA PRO A 21 -22.89 17.95 14.02
C PRO A 21 -24.29 18.53 14.28
N ARG A 22 -25.32 18.11 13.54
CA ARG A 22 -26.71 18.57 13.74
C ARG A 22 -27.46 17.79 14.80
N THR A 23 -27.14 16.50 14.98
CA THR A 23 -27.88 15.62 15.91
C THR A 23 -27.03 15.15 17.09
N GLY A 24 -25.70 15.27 17.02
CA GLY A 24 -24.76 14.70 17.99
C GLY A 24 -24.66 13.17 17.92
N GLU A 25 -25.40 12.53 17.01
CA GLU A 25 -25.46 11.07 16.92
C GLU A 25 -24.49 10.53 15.88
N LEU A 26 -24.01 9.30 16.11
CA LEU A 26 -23.23 8.57 15.12
C LEU A 26 -24.17 8.10 13.99
N PRO A 27 -23.99 8.55 12.75
CA PRO A 27 -24.82 8.12 11.64
C PRO A 27 -24.65 6.62 11.37
N HIS A 28 -25.68 5.98 10.83
CA HIS A 28 -25.62 4.55 10.50
C HIS A 28 -24.47 4.23 9.52
N ALA A 29 -24.28 5.07 8.50
CA ALA A 29 -23.20 4.95 7.53
C ALA A 29 -22.90 6.33 6.92
N VAL A 30 -21.69 6.50 6.37
CA VAL A 30 -21.26 7.76 5.73
C VAL A 30 -20.62 7.50 4.38
N VAL A 31 -20.67 8.48 3.48
CA VAL A 31 -19.82 8.51 2.29
C VAL A 31 -18.88 9.69 2.41
N GLN A 32 -17.57 9.42 2.35
CA GLN A 32 -16.56 10.45 2.51
C GLN A 32 -16.06 10.95 1.16
N LEU A 33 -15.97 12.27 1.02
CA LEU A 33 -15.41 12.94 -0.15
C LEU A 33 -14.07 13.58 0.23
N ARG A 34 -13.04 13.33 -0.57
CA ARG A 34 -11.72 13.95 -0.41
C ARG A 34 -11.46 14.91 -1.55
N LYS A 35 -11.13 16.16 -1.18
CA LYS A 35 -10.69 17.19 -2.13
C LYS A 35 -9.50 16.70 -2.95
N GLU A 36 -9.60 16.76 -4.27
CA GLU A 36 -8.59 16.25 -5.19
C GLU A 36 -7.69 17.37 -5.74
N ASN A 37 -8.23 18.56 -5.96
CA ASN A 37 -7.48 19.70 -6.47
C ASN A 37 -7.47 20.86 -5.49
N ARG A 38 -6.49 21.76 -5.62
CA ARG A 38 -6.31 22.92 -4.72
C ARG A 38 -7.53 23.84 -4.71
N GLN A 39 -8.20 23.98 -5.85
CA GLN A 39 -9.38 24.83 -6.04
C GLN A 39 -10.65 24.28 -5.36
N GLY A 40 -10.69 22.98 -5.04
CA GLY A 40 -11.87 22.37 -4.43
C GLY A 40 -13.04 22.23 -5.39
N THR A 41 -12.76 22.13 -6.69
CA THR A 41 -13.79 21.88 -7.70
C THR A 41 -13.94 20.39 -8.02
N LEU A 42 -12.98 19.56 -7.59
CA LEU A 42 -13.00 18.12 -7.76
C LEU A 42 -12.87 17.40 -6.41
N TYR A 43 -13.71 16.38 -6.23
CA TYR A 43 -13.75 15.54 -5.05
C TYR A 43 -13.82 14.07 -5.45
N ASN A 44 -13.01 13.25 -4.79
CA ASN A 44 -13.01 11.80 -4.94
C ASN A 44 -13.81 11.13 -3.83
N MET A 45 -14.58 10.09 -4.17
CA MET A 45 -15.27 9.23 -3.20
C MET A 45 -14.30 8.21 -2.59
N VAL A 46 -14.10 8.29 -1.27
CA VAL A 46 -13.10 7.49 -0.56
C VAL A 46 -13.57 6.04 -0.43
N GLY A 47 -12.81 5.09 -0.97
CA GLY A 47 -13.07 3.64 -0.82
C GLY A 47 -14.16 3.07 -1.72
N PHE A 48 -14.60 3.81 -2.75
CA PHE A 48 -15.61 3.40 -3.71
C PHE A 48 -14.99 2.91 -5.04
N GLN A 49 -13.92 2.11 -4.98
CA GLN A 49 -13.40 1.45 -6.19
C GLN A 49 -14.45 0.45 -6.73
N THR A 50 -14.71 0.49 -8.04
CA THR A 50 -15.81 -0.30 -8.62
C THR A 50 -15.54 -0.76 -10.05
N LYS A 51 -16.12 -1.91 -10.41
CA LYS A 51 -16.19 -2.43 -11.79
C LYS A 51 -17.54 -2.14 -12.47
N LEU A 52 -18.44 -1.39 -11.82
CA LEU A 52 -19.74 -1.03 -12.38
C LEU A 52 -19.57 -0.25 -13.69
N THR A 53 -20.50 -0.44 -14.62
CA THR A 53 -20.59 0.39 -15.82
C THR A 53 -20.86 1.85 -15.44
N GLN A 54 -20.45 2.79 -16.28
CA GLN A 54 -20.59 4.23 -15.97
C GLN A 54 -22.05 4.63 -15.71
N GLY A 55 -23.00 4.06 -16.47
CA GLY A 55 -24.44 4.29 -16.25
C GLY A 55 -24.91 3.83 -14.87
N GLU A 56 -24.45 2.67 -14.40
CA GLU A 56 -24.80 2.17 -13.08
C GLU A 56 -24.15 2.96 -11.95
N GLN A 57 -22.91 3.41 -12.14
CA GLN A 57 -22.25 4.33 -11.20
C GLN A 57 -23.06 5.62 -11.06
N GLN A 58 -23.45 6.24 -12.17
CA GLN A 58 -24.26 7.46 -12.16
C GLN A 58 -25.62 7.24 -11.49
N ARG A 59 -26.30 6.14 -11.78
CA ARG A 59 -27.60 5.78 -11.20
C ARG A 59 -27.51 5.62 -9.67
N ILE A 60 -26.53 4.85 -9.19
CA ILE A 60 -26.37 4.54 -7.76
C ILE A 60 -25.87 5.77 -6.99
N PHE A 61 -24.85 6.46 -7.48
CA PHE A 61 -24.25 7.58 -6.74
C PHE A 61 -25.18 8.78 -6.61
N ARG A 62 -26.10 9.00 -7.56
CA ARG A 62 -27.16 10.02 -7.42
C ARG A 62 -28.19 9.71 -6.33
N GLN A 63 -28.27 8.47 -5.86
CA GLN A 63 -29.15 8.12 -4.74
C GLN A 63 -28.53 8.50 -3.39
N LEU A 64 -27.23 8.79 -3.35
CA LEU A 64 -26.55 9.19 -2.11
C LEU A 64 -26.96 10.61 -1.70
N PRO A 65 -27.29 10.84 -0.40
CA PRO A 65 -27.58 12.17 0.11
C PRO A 65 -26.47 13.16 -0.23
N GLY A 66 -26.84 14.31 -0.80
CA GLY A 66 -25.91 15.36 -1.24
C GLY A 66 -25.34 15.20 -2.66
N LEU A 67 -25.51 14.04 -3.31
CA LEU A 67 -24.97 13.77 -4.65
C LEU A 67 -26.03 13.70 -5.77
N GLY A 68 -27.32 13.93 -5.47
CA GLY A 68 -28.40 13.81 -6.45
C GLY A 68 -28.25 14.68 -7.71
N LYS A 69 -27.61 15.85 -7.59
CA LYS A 69 -27.30 16.76 -8.70
C LYS A 69 -25.80 16.83 -9.03
N ALA A 70 -25.00 15.89 -8.52
CA ALA A 70 -23.56 15.90 -8.75
C ALA A 70 -23.24 15.74 -10.24
N ALA A 71 -22.27 16.53 -10.71
CA ALA A 71 -21.64 16.33 -12.01
C ALA A 71 -20.43 15.41 -11.84
N PHE A 72 -20.43 14.27 -12.54
CA PHE A 72 -19.35 13.29 -12.47
C PHE A 72 -18.28 13.64 -13.50
N ALA A 73 -17.15 14.21 -13.05
CA ALA A 73 -16.02 14.54 -13.93
C ALA A 73 -15.27 13.29 -14.43
N ARG A 74 -15.22 12.23 -13.61
CA ARG A 74 -14.61 10.95 -13.93
C ARG A 74 -15.33 9.82 -13.20
N PHE A 75 -15.58 8.72 -13.89
CA PHE A 75 -16.12 7.50 -13.30
C PHE A 75 -15.02 6.58 -12.80
N GLY A 76 -15.33 5.79 -11.78
CA GLY A 76 -14.44 4.77 -11.23
C GLY A 76 -14.14 3.68 -12.27
N SER A 77 -12.91 3.20 -12.25
CA SER A 77 -12.47 2.07 -13.05
C SER A 77 -11.49 1.23 -12.23
N ILE A 78 -11.50 -0.08 -12.44
CA ILE A 78 -10.44 -0.95 -11.95
C ILE A 78 -9.41 -1.09 -13.06
N HIS A 79 -8.20 -0.59 -12.81
CA HIS A 79 -7.09 -0.71 -13.76
C HIS A 79 -6.40 -2.07 -13.60
N ARG A 80 -5.90 -2.60 -14.72
CA ARG A 80 -5.04 -3.77 -14.72
C ARG A 80 -3.62 -3.30 -14.40
N ASN A 81 -3.04 -3.80 -13.31
CA ASN A 81 -1.65 -3.53 -12.97
C ASN A 81 -0.76 -4.61 -13.59
N THR A 82 0.29 -4.20 -14.28
CA THR A 82 1.35 -5.10 -14.76
C THR A 82 2.43 -5.20 -13.69
N PHE A 83 2.77 -6.43 -13.30
CA PHE A 83 3.84 -6.75 -12.37
C PHE A 83 4.43 -8.12 -12.72
N ILE A 84 5.66 -8.37 -12.26
CA ILE A 84 6.33 -9.67 -12.42
C ILE A 84 6.12 -10.55 -11.19
N CYS A 85 6.25 -11.88 -11.35
CA CYS A 85 6.28 -12.80 -10.20
C CYS A 85 7.60 -12.64 -9.43
N ALA A 86 7.64 -11.68 -8.50
CA ALA A 86 8.85 -11.33 -7.76
C ALA A 86 9.48 -12.51 -6.99
N PRO A 87 8.72 -13.42 -6.34
CA PRO A 87 9.33 -14.56 -5.65
C PRO A 87 10.13 -15.47 -6.58
N GLU A 88 9.64 -15.69 -7.80
CA GLU A 88 10.33 -16.48 -8.83
C GLU A 88 11.49 -15.72 -9.47
N LEU A 89 11.34 -14.42 -9.71
CA LEU A 89 12.21 -13.70 -10.63
C LEU A 89 13.25 -12.81 -9.96
N LEU A 90 13.03 -12.40 -8.70
CA LEU A 90 13.87 -11.42 -8.02
C LEU A 90 14.64 -12.01 -6.83
N LEU A 91 15.83 -11.48 -6.61
CA LEU A 91 16.59 -11.59 -5.38
C LEU A 91 16.15 -10.48 -4.40
N PRO A 92 16.40 -10.62 -3.08
CA PRO A 92 16.11 -9.58 -2.08
C PRO A 92 16.86 -8.24 -2.28
N THR A 93 17.75 -8.19 -3.25
CA THR A 93 18.50 -7.00 -3.69
C THR A 93 17.84 -6.31 -4.89
N LEU A 94 16.65 -6.75 -5.30
CA LEU A 94 15.90 -6.36 -6.51
C LEU A 94 16.54 -6.73 -7.85
N GLN A 95 17.67 -7.46 -7.81
CA GLN A 95 18.27 -8.04 -9.00
C GLN A 95 17.41 -9.19 -9.53
N THR A 96 17.35 -9.35 -10.85
CA THR A 96 16.74 -10.56 -11.41
C THR A 96 17.65 -11.78 -11.17
N ARG A 97 17.05 -12.94 -10.92
CA ARG A 97 17.80 -14.19 -10.71
C ARG A 97 18.57 -14.63 -11.97
N LYS A 98 17.98 -14.42 -13.15
CA LYS A 98 18.57 -14.82 -14.45
C LYS A 98 19.70 -13.89 -14.90
N ASN A 99 19.55 -12.58 -14.69
CA ASN A 99 20.57 -11.59 -15.01
C ASN A 99 20.82 -10.68 -13.79
N PRO A 100 21.89 -10.93 -13.01
CA PRO A 100 22.19 -10.13 -11.83
C PRO A 100 22.50 -8.65 -12.12
N GLN A 101 22.74 -8.24 -13.37
CA GLN A 101 22.95 -6.83 -13.72
C GLN A 101 21.63 -6.07 -13.95
N LEU A 102 20.52 -6.78 -14.10
CA LEU A 102 19.20 -6.18 -14.28
C LEU A 102 18.49 -6.09 -12.93
N LEU A 103 17.98 -4.89 -12.59
CA LEU A 103 17.18 -4.65 -11.39
C LEU A 103 15.76 -4.20 -11.78
N VAL A 104 14.77 -4.62 -10.99
CA VAL A 104 13.36 -4.24 -11.20
C VAL A 104 12.83 -3.60 -9.93
N ALA A 105 12.18 -2.44 -10.07
CA ALA A 105 11.63 -1.67 -8.96
C ALA A 105 10.28 -1.03 -9.33
N GLY A 106 9.65 -0.40 -8.35
CA GLY A 106 8.34 0.23 -8.53
C GLY A 106 7.22 -0.79 -8.67
N GLN A 107 6.07 -0.37 -9.19
CA GLN A 107 4.92 -1.26 -9.37
C GLN A 107 5.26 -2.55 -10.13
N LEU A 108 6.21 -2.50 -11.07
CA LEU A 108 6.64 -3.67 -11.84
C LEU A 108 7.22 -4.79 -10.95
N SER A 109 7.88 -4.44 -9.84
CA SER A 109 8.41 -5.41 -8.87
C SER A 109 7.36 -5.99 -7.93
N GLY A 110 6.08 -5.61 -8.08
CA GLY A 110 4.98 -6.12 -7.26
C GLY A 110 4.69 -5.30 -6.01
N VAL A 111 5.03 -4.01 -5.96
CA VAL A 111 4.57 -3.12 -4.86
C VAL A 111 3.39 -2.26 -5.29
N GLU A 112 2.59 -1.85 -4.31
CA GLU A 112 1.52 -0.88 -4.51
C GLU A 112 1.74 0.36 -3.63
N GLY A 113 1.56 1.54 -4.22
CA GLY A 113 1.75 2.81 -3.54
C GLY A 113 2.99 3.58 -3.97
N TYR A 114 2.91 4.91 -3.89
CA TYR A 114 3.98 5.81 -4.31
C TYR A 114 5.20 5.69 -3.39
N VAL A 115 4.99 5.54 -2.09
CA VAL A 115 6.06 5.44 -1.10
C VAL A 115 6.84 4.15 -1.30
N GLU A 116 6.13 3.03 -1.45
CA GLU A 116 6.71 1.71 -1.70
C GLU A 116 7.48 1.69 -3.02
N SER A 117 6.88 2.22 -4.09
CA SER A 117 7.53 2.30 -5.39
C SER A 117 8.81 3.14 -5.35
N THR A 118 8.78 4.26 -4.63
CA THR A 118 9.95 5.14 -4.44
C THR A 118 11.04 4.44 -3.63
N ALA A 119 10.66 3.73 -2.57
CA ALA A 119 11.60 3.00 -1.73
C ALA A 119 12.27 1.83 -2.48
N MET A 120 11.53 1.11 -3.33
CA MET A 120 12.10 0.10 -4.23
C MET A 120 13.06 0.73 -5.23
N GLY A 121 12.70 1.86 -5.83
CA GLY A 121 13.55 2.60 -6.75
C GLY A 121 14.86 3.05 -6.10
N LEU A 122 14.80 3.57 -4.88
CA LEU A 122 15.97 3.96 -4.09
C LEU A 122 16.90 2.76 -3.85
N LEU A 123 16.36 1.62 -3.40
CA LEU A 123 17.15 0.40 -3.17
C LEU A 123 17.80 -0.11 -4.46
N ALA A 124 17.04 -0.16 -5.56
CA ALA A 124 17.56 -0.56 -6.86
C ALA A 124 18.68 0.39 -7.33
N GLY A 125 18.54 1.70 -7.14
CA GLY A 125 19.58 2.69 -7.43
C GLY A 125 20.85 2.48 -6.61
N ILE A 126 20.72 2.28 -5.29
CA ILE A 126 21.83 1.95 -4.40
C ILE A 126 22.55 0.68 -4.88
N ASN A 127 21.79 -0.38 -5.20
CA ASN A 127 22.37 -1.64 -5.63
C ASN A 127 22.97 -1.58 -7.04
N ALA A 128 22.39 -0.82 -7.96
CA ALA A 128 22.96 -0.56 -9.28
C ALA A 128 24.31 0.14 -9.16
N ALA A 129 24.41 1.19 -8.34
CA ALA A 129 25.67 1.90 -8.09
C ALA A 129 26.73 0.97 -7.47
N ARG A 130 26.32 0.10 -6.54
CA ARG A 130 27.23 -0.89 -5.93
C ARG A 130 27.71 -1.93 -6.92
N LEU A 131 26.84 -2.44 -7.79
CA LEU A 131 27.24 -3.37 -8.86
C LEU A 131 28.26 -2.73 -9.80
N GLN A 132 28.06 -1.48 -10.20
CA GLN A 132 29.01 -0.73 -11.01
C GLN A 132 30.38 -0.60 -10.32
N GLN A 133 30.39 -0.42 -9.01
CA GLN A 133 31.59 -0.37 -8.17
C GLN A 133 32.15 -1.75 -7.81
N LYS A 134 31.60 -2.85 -8.36
CA LYS A 134 31.94 -4.24 -8.01
C LYS A 134 31.80 -4.55 -6.51
N ARG A 135 30.90 -3.85 -5.81
CA ARG A 135 30.55 -4.05 -4.40
C ARG A 135 29.34 -4.98 -4.30
N LYS A 136 29.29 -5.77 -3.22
CA LYS A 136 28.16 -6.65 -2.93
C LYS A 136 26.86 -5.82 -2.78
N PRO A 137 25.77 -6.15 -3.50
CA PRO A 137 24.45 -5.54 -3.31
C PRO A 137 23.91 -5.77 -1.90
N LEU A 138 23.00 -4.90 -1.48
CA LEU A 138 22.46 -4.87 -0.14
C LEU A 138 21.01 -5.35 -0.10
N ARG A 139 20.71 -6.13 0.92
CA ARG A 139 19.36 -6.46 1.37
C ARG A 139 19.07 -5.62 2.63
N PRO A 140 17.94 -4.89 2.68
CA PRO A 140 17.54 -4.16 3.88
C PRO A 140 17.11 -5.11 5.03
N PRO A 141 17.25 -4.72 6.30
CA PRO A 141 16.88 -5.57 7.43
C PRO A 141 15.35 -5.79 7.48
N PRO A 142 14.88 -7.03 7.74
CA PRO A 142 13.45 -7.35 7.74
C PRO A 142 12.65 -6.62 8.84
N GLN A 143 13.32 -6.08 9.86
CA GLN A 143 12.72 -5.25 10.90
C GLN A 143 12.29 -3.86 10.39
N THR A 144 12.79 -3.43 9.22
CA THR A 144 12.41 -2.18 8.58
C THR A 144 11.22 -2.37 7.65
N ALA A 145 10.44 -1.32 7.43
CA ALA A 145 9.32 -1.34 6.46
C ALA A 145 9.78 -1.80 5.06
N LEU A 146 10.92 -1.29 4.58
CA LEU A 146 11.49 -1.67 3.29
C LEU A 146 11.92 -3.14 3.26
N GLY A 147 12.64 -3.62 4.29
CA GLY A 147 13.10 -5.01 4.34
C GLY A 147 11.98 -6.02 4.57
N ALA A 148 10.94 -5.65 5.33
CA ALA A 148 9.73 -6.46 5.49
C ALA A 148 9.01 -6.62 4.14
N LEU A 149 8.86 -5.53 3.39
CA LEU A 149 8.25 -5.56 2.07
C LEU A 149 9.09 -6.36 1.07
N ILE A 150 10.42 -6.16 1.03
CA ILE A 150 11.32 -6.97 0.20
C ILE A 150 11.20 -8.46 0.52
N THR A 151 11.23 -8.82 1.80
CA THR A 151 11.08 -10.20 2.27
C THR A 151 9.77 -10.78 1.75
N HIS A 152 8.66 -10.05 1.90
CA HIS A 152 7.36 -10.47 1.37
C HIS A 152 7.39 -10.67 -0.16
N LEU A 153 7.97 -9.73 -0.92
CA LEU A 153 8.03 -9.83 -2.39
C LEU A 153 8.84 -11.03 -2.86
N THR A 154 9.90 -11.41 -2.15
CA THR A 154 10.85 -12.44 -2.63
C THR A 154 10.65 -13.81 -2.00
N GLU A 155 9.90 -13.91 -0.90
CA GLU A 155 9.75 -15.15 -0.13
C GLU A 155 8.28 -15.64 -0.03
N SER A 156 7.32 -14.93 -0.62
CA SER A 156 5.92 -15.40 -0.71
C SER A 156 5.76 -16.57 -1.69
N ASP A 157 4.70 -17.38 -1.53
CA ASP A 157 4.35 -18.45 -2.49
C ASP A 157 4.10 -17.84 -3.89
N PRO A 158 4.90 -18.19 -4.91
CA PRO A 158 4.75 -17.65 -6.26
C PRO A 158 3.36 -17.85 -6.87
N ARG A 159 2.71 -18.97 -6.56
CA ARG A 159 1.41 -19.34 -7.16
C ARG A 159 0.27 -18.41 -6.71
N HIS A 160 0.44 -17.75 -5.57
CA HIS A 160 -0.55 -16.87 -4.96
C HIS A 160 -0.02 -15.44 -4.80
N PHE A 161 1.10 -15.12 -5.44
CA PHE A 161 1.73 -13.83 -5.32
C PHE A 161 0.81 -12.72 -5.88
N GLN A 162 0.62 -11.68 -5.09
CA GLN A 162 -0.11 -10.47 -5.45
C GLN A 162 0.70 -9.25 -5.02
N PRO A 163 0.59 -8.13 -5.75
CA PRO A 163 1.21 -6.88 -5.32
C PRO A 163 0.73 -6.46 -3.94
N SER A 164 1.62 -5.80 -3.19
CA SER A 164 1.34 -5.46 -1.80
C SER A 164 1.96 -4.12 -1.43
N ASN A 165 1.28 -3.41 -0.53
CA ASN A 165 1.84 -2.27 0.18
C ASN A 165 2.40 -2.71 1.54
N VAL A 166 3.16 -1.83 2.20
CA VAL A 166 3.68 -2.20 3.52
C VAL A 166 2.54 -2.25 4.54
N ASN A 167 2.49 -3.32 5.33
CA ASN A 167 1.57 -3.46 6.44
C ASN A 167 2.25 -4.18 7.61
N PHE A 168 1.70 -4.04 8.82
CA PHE A 168 2.32 -4.60 10.03
C PHE A 168 2.38 -6.13 10.07
N GLY A 169 1.65 -6.83 9.21
CA GLY A 169 1.70 -8.28 9.07
C GLY A 169 2.95 -8.78 8.33
N LEU A 170 3.64 -7.90 7.59
CA LEU A 170 4.87 -8.26 6.87
C LEU A 170 6.12 -8.25 7.75
N PHE A 171 6.04 -7.60 8.92
CA PHE A 171 7.16 -7.52 9.83
C PHE A 171 7.38 -8.86 10.56
N PRO A 172 8.61 -9.14 11.01
CA PRO A 172 8.89 -10.33 11.81
C PRO A 172 7.90 -10.51 12.97
N ALA A 173 7.54 -11.76 13.22
CA ALA A 173 6.68 -12.13 14.34
C ALA A 173 7.33 -11.70 15.67
N TRP A 174 6.48 -11.41 16.65
CA TRP A 174 6.95 -11.09 18.00
C TRP A 174 7.48 -12.36 18.67
N GLU A 175 8.70 -12.31 19.18
CA GLU A 175 9.29 -13.39 20.00
C GLU A 175 8.55 -13.58 21.33
N GLN A 176 8.01 -12.49 21.87
CA GLN A 176 7.28 -12.47 23.14
C GLN A 176 5.97 -11.69 23.00
N LYS A 177 5.02 -11.93 23.91
CA LYS A 177 3.72 -11.27 23.88
C LYS A 177 3.87 -9.77 24.18
N VAL A 178 3.75 -8.93 23.15
CA VAL A 178 3.76 -7.46 23.29
C VAL A 178 2.34 -6.92 23.42
N ALA A 179 2.12 -6.08 24.44
CA ALA A 179 0.87 -5.36 24.65
C ALA A 179 0.48 -4.54 23.41
N LYS A 180 -0.78 -4.64 22.98
CA LYS A 180 -1.27 -4.07 21.70
C LYS A 180 -0.95 -2.58 21.56
N LEU A 181 -1.08 -1.81 22.65
CA LEU A 181 -0.81 -0.37 22.70
C LEU A 181 0.67 -0.02 22.42
N LEU A 182 1.60 -0.89 22.83
CA LEU A 182 3.05 -0.66 22.69
C LEU A 182 3.62 -1.15 21.36
N ARG A 183 2.89 -2.00 20.62
CA ARG A 183 3.38 -2.62 19.37
C ARG A 183 3.83 -1.60 18.32
N GLY A 184 3.15 -0.46 18.23
CA GLY A 184 3.50 0.60 17.28
C GLY A 184 4.86 1.23 17.62
N GLN A 185 5.01 1.67 18.87
CA GLN A 185 6.22 2.31 19.37
C GLN A 185 7.43 1.37 19.28
N ILE A 186 7.31 0.14 19.82
CA ILE A 186 8.42 -0.83 19.83
C ILE A 186 8.85 -1.18 18.41
N ARG A 187 7.91 -1.33 17.47
CA ARG A 187 8.24 -1.58 16.06
C ARG A 187 8.98 -0.40 15.44
N ALA A 188 8.56 0.83 15.73
CA ALA A 188 9.23 2.03 15.22
C ALA A 188 10.66 2.15 15.75
N GLU A 189 10.88 1.89 17.04
CA GLU A 189 12.20 1.89 17.68
C GLU A 189 13.12 0.83 17.05
N ARG A 190 12.69 -0.43 16.99
CA ARG A 190 13.44 -1.53 16.36
C ARG A 190 13.75 -1.25 14.89
N SER A 191 12.78 -0.72 14.14
CA SER A 191 12.97 -0.36 12.74
C SER A 191 13.99 0.78 12.58
N ARG A 192 13.98 1.80 13.45
CA ARG A 192 14.94 2.91 13.42
C ARG A 192 16.35 2.48 13.78
N GLU A 193 16.49 1.58 14.75
CA GLU A 193 17.77 1.00 15.15
C GLU A 193 18.37 0.16 14.01
N ALA A 194 17.61 -0.83 13.50
CA ALA A 194 18.06 -1.67 12.39
C ALA A 194 18.40 -0.87 11.13
N MET A 195 17.61 0.17 10.81
CA MET A 195 17.93 1.05 9.68
C MET A 195 19.22 1.83 9.90
N ARG A 196 19.45 2.38 11.11
CA ARG A 196 20.68 3.12 11.43
C ARG A 196 21.92 2.24 11.32
N GLU A 197 21.88 1.05 11.90
CA GLU A 197 22.97 0.08 11.82
C GLU A 197 23.25 -0.33 10.37
N TRP A 198 22.20 -0.59 9.59
CA TRP A 198 22.34 -0.97 8.20
C TRP A 198 22.95 0.14 7.34
N VAL A 199 22.53 1.39 7.50
CA VAL A 199 23.09 2.53 6.76
C VAL A 199 24.56 2.74 7.17
N ALA A 200 24.86 2.80 8.46
CA ALA A 200 26.20 3.02 8.98
C ALA A 200 27.18 1.92 8.56
N GLY A 201 26.77 0.65 8.68
CA GLY A 201 27.61 -0.51 8.36
C GLY A 201 27.89 -0.68 6.86
N ASN A 202 27.05 -0.12 5.99
CA ASN A 202 27.18 -0.33 4.54
C ASN A 202 27.65 0.91 3.75
N ARG A 203 27.82 2.06 4.43
CA ARG A 203 28.16 3.36 3.85
C ARG A 203 27.19 3.71 2.71
N ILE A 204 25.91 3.69 3.03
CA ILE A 204 24.80 4.08 2.13
C ILE A 204 24.67 5.60 2.17
#